data_AF-A0A9P0NZ91-F1
#
_entry.id   AF-A0A9P0NZ91-F1
#
_cell.length_a   1.000
_cell.length_b   1.000
_cell.length_c   1.000
_cell.angle_alpha   90.00
_cell.angle_beta   90.00
_cell.angle_gamma   90.00
#
_symmetry.space_group_name_H-M   'P 1'
#
loop_
_entity.id
_entity.type
_entity.pdbx_description
1 polymer ?
#
loop_
_entity_poly.entity_id
_entity_poly.type
_entity_poly.pdbx_seq_one_letter_code
_entity_poly.pdbx_strand_id
1 'polypeptide(L)'
;MLSNNNVNFLKIMAYKARLKEFDQILDQDIVNIRVLKKLSFHGIPDDQGKRALCWRLLLNYLPPEKGKWDSHLRDKRNLYKQFITGHTR
;
A
#
# COMPACT_ATOMS: atom_id res chain seq x y z
N MET A 1 -13.63 18.50 32.22
CA MET A 1 -12.40 18.04 31.52
C MET A 1 -12.58 16.58 31.18
N LEU A 2 -12.74 16.22 29.90
CA LEU A 2 -12.79 14.82 29.51
C LEU A 2 -11.41 14.20 29.76
N SER A 3 -11.35 13.21 30.64
CA SER A 3 -10.12 12.52 31.03
C SER A 3 -9.34 12.04 29.79
N ASN A 4 -8.02 12.31 29.76
CA ASN A 4 -7.09 11.97 28.66
C ASN A 4 -7.23 10.52 28.15
N ASN A 5 -7.72 9.61 28.98
CA ASN A 5 -7.98 8.22 28.63
C ASN A 5 -9.06 8.04 27.54
N ASN A 6 -10.11 8.88 27.54
CA ASN A 6 -11.19 8.78 26.56
C ASN A 6 -10.74 9.27 25.17
N VAL A 7 -9.93 10.33 25.13
CA VAL A 7 -9.34 10.87 23.88
C VAL A 7 -8.38 9.85 23.25
N ASN A 8 -7.56 9.18 24.05
CA ASN A 8 -6.66 8.13 23.56
C ASN A 8 -7.42 6.92 23.01
N PHE A 9 -8.49 6.49 23.69
CA PHE A 9 -9.34 5.41 23.20
C PHE A 9 -9.97 5.73 21.84
N LEU A 10 -10.53 6.94 21.69
CA LEU A 10 -11.11 7.40 20.42
C LEU A 10 -10.06 7.44 19.28
N LYS A 11 -8.83 7.89 19.56
CA LYS A 11 -7.74 7.87 18.59
C LYS A 11 -7.38 6.46 18.13
N ILE A 12 -7.31 5.50 19.05
CA ILE A 12 -7.02 4.10 18.74
C ILE A 12 -8.12 3.50 17.86
N MET A 13 -9.39 3.76 18.20
CA MET A 13 -10.52 3.27 17.42
C MET A 13 -10.56 3.86 16.01
N ALA A 14 -10.33 5.16 15.87
CA ALA A 14 -10.24 5.83 14.57
C ALA A 14 -9.08 5.27 13.72
N TYR A 15 -7.93 4.99 14.35
CA TYR A 15 -6.79 4.40 13.66
C TYR A 15 -7.11 2.98 13.15
N LYS A 16 -7.71 2.13 13.99
CA LYS A 16 -8.14 0.78 13.60
C LYS A 16 -9.18 0.79 12.48
N ALA A 17 -10.14 1.70 12.54
CA ALA A 17 -11.13 1.87 11.47
C ALA A 17 -10.44 2.20 10.13
N ARG A 18 -9.47 3.12 10.16
CA ARG A 18 -8.68 3.48 8.97
C ARG A 18 -7.90 2.27 8.43
N LEU A 19 -7.27 1.46 9.28
CA LEU A 19 -6.57 0.25 8.83
C LEU A 19 -7.49 -0.69 8.06
N LYS A 20 -8.71 -0.89 8.58
CA LYS A 20 -9.72 -1.75 7.96
C LYS A 20 -10.16 -1.23 6.59
N GLU A 21 -10.29 0.09 6.42
CA GLU A 21 -10.61 0.69 5.11
C GLU A 21 -9.52 0.40 4.07
N PHE A 22 -8.24 0.42 4.47
CA PHE A 22 -7.13 0.04 3.57
C PHE A 22 -7.17 -1.45 3.23
N ASP A 23 -7.38 -2.32 4.22
CA ASP A 23 -7.47 -3.78 4.00
C ASP A 23 -8.58 -4.11 2.99
N GLN A 24 -9.76 -3.51 3.16
CA GLN A 24 -10.91 -3.70 2.25
C GLN A 24 -10.62 -3.32 0.79
N ILE A 25 -9.74 -2.33 0.55
CA ILE A 25 -9.36 -1.92 -0.81
C ILE A 25 -8.24 -2.79 -1.36
N LEU A 26 -7.25 -3.16 -0.53
CA LEU A 26 -6.08 -3.94 -0.93
C LEU A 26 -6.37 -5.45 -1.08
N ASP A 27 -7.47 -5.93 -0.50
CA ASP A 27 -7.92 -7.31 -0.63
C ASP A 27 -8.74 -7.59 -1.89
N GLN A 28 -9.08 -6.56 -2.66
CA GLN A 28 -9.76 -6.71 -3.94
C GLN A 28 -8.84 -7.37 -4.98
N ASP A 29 -9.40 -8.27 -5.80
CA ASP A 29 -8.67 -8.89 -6.92
C ASP A 29 -8.20 -7.85 -7.94
N ILE A 30 -8.98 -6.77 -8.10
CA ILE A 30 -8.65 -5.59 -8.89
C ILE A 30 -8.74 -4.38 -7.96
N VAL A 31 -7.60 -3.83 -7.57
CA VAL A 31 -7.55 -2.72 -6.62
C VAL A 31 -8.06 -1.43 -7.27
N ASN A 32 -9.09 -0.82 -6.67
CA ASN A 32 -9.57 0.48 -7.13
C ASN A 32 -8.58 1.62 -6.79
N ILE A 33 -7.71 1.94 -7.74
CA ILE A 33 -6.67 2.98 -7.60
C ILE A 33 -7.27 4.36 -7.29
N ARG A 34 -8.46 4.69 -7.81
CA ARG A 34 -9.10 6.00 -7.54
C ARG A 34 -9.52 6.11 -6.07
N VAL A 35 -10.05 5.04 -5.50
CA VAL A 35 -10.42 4.99 -4.07
C VAL A 35 -9.16 4.98 -3.22
N LEU A 36 -8.14 4.19 -3.59
CA LEU A 36 -6.86 4.14 -2.88
C LEU A 36 -6.18 5.53 -2.81
N LYS A 37 -6.22 6.31 -3.89
CA LYS A 37 -5.72 7.71 -3.93
C LYS A 37 -6.45 8.60 -2.93
N LYS A 38 -7.79 8.55 -2.90
CA LYS A 38 -8.60 9.33 -1.96
C LYS A 38 -8.26 8.97 -0.52
N LEU A 39 -8.18 7.67 -0.23
CA LEU A 39 -7.89 7.17 1.12
C LEU A 39 -6.47 7.55 1.58
N SER A 40 -5.50 7.48 0.67
CA SER A 40 -4.09 7.80 0.94
C SER A 40 -3.79 9.30 1.05
N PHE A 41 -4.71 10.17 0.65
CA PHE A 41 -4.52 11.63 0.66
C PHE A 41 -4.21 12.17 2.07
N HIS A 42 -4.80 11.57 3.10
CA HIS A 42 -4.56 11.91 4.50
C HIS A 42 -3.47 11.04 5.17
N GLY A 43 -2.60 10.44 4.35
CA GLY A 43 -1.51 9.58 4.78
C GLY A 43 -1.88 8.10 4.83
N ILE A 44 -0.86 7.27 4.61
CA ILE A 44 -0.96 5.80 4.63
C ILE A 44 -0.44 5.29 5.99
N PRO A 45 -1.23 4.49 6.73
CA PRO A 45 -0.80 3.86 7.98
C PRO A 45 0.50 3.05 7.83
N ASP A 46 1.33 2.98 8.87
CA ASP A 46 2.63 2.28 8.83
C ASP A 46 2.54 0.77 9.10
N ASP A 47 1.36 0.28 9.44
CA ASP A 47 1.21 -1.11 9.85
C ASP A 47 1.42 -2.10 8.70
N GLN A 48 2.16 -3.17 9.00
CA GLN A 48 2.22 -4.42 8.23
C GLN A 48 2.66 -4.24 6.76
N GLY A 49 3.50 -3.24 6.46
CA GLY A 49 4.03 -3.04 5.11
C GLY A 49 3.01 -2.47 4.09
N LYS A 50 1.82 -2.06 4.54
CA LYS A 50 0.76 -1.48 3.68
C LYS A 50 1.25 -0.26 2.91
N ARG A 51 2.08 0.58 3.54
CA ARG A 51 2.66 1.77 2.90
C ARG A 51 3.45 1.44 1.64
N ALA A 52 4.31 0.42 1.69
CA ALA A 52 5.11 0.02 0.54
C ALA A 52 4.22 -0.49 -0.60
N LEU A 53 3.18 -1.27 -0.30
CA LEU A 53 2.24 -1.76 -1.29
C LEU A 53 1.43 -0.61 -1.93
N CYS A 54 0.89 0.28 -1.10
CA CYS A 54 0.13 1.44 -1.55
C CYS A 54 0.97 2.31 -2.49
N TRP A 55 2.22 2.63 -2.14
CA TRP A 55 3.10 3.40 -3.02
C TRP A 55 3.38 2.71 -4.35
N ARG A 56 3.63 1.40 -4.33
CA ARG A 56 3.84 0.65 -5.58
C ARG A 56 2.63 0.71 -6.51
N LEU A 57 1.41 0.67 -5.97
CA LEU A 57 0.18 0.83 -6.75
C LEU A 57 -0.05 2.27 -7.21
N LEU A 58 0.13 3.25 -6.32
CA LEU A 58 -0.08 4.68 -6.61
C LEU A 58 0.90 5.23 -7.65
N LEU A 59 2.12 4.70 -7.70
CA LEU A 59 3.15 5.02 -8.67
C LEU A 59 3.06 4.21 -9.96
N ASN A 60 1.99 3.41 -10.14
CA ASN A 60 1.80 2.48 -11.26
C ASN A 60 2.95 1.48 -11.46
N TYR A 61 3.72 1.19 -10.41
CA TYR A 61 4.76 0.17 -10.44
C TYR A 61 4.16 -1.24 -10.39
N LEU A 62 3.05 -1.41 -9.67
CA LEU A 62 2.22 -2.61 -9.72
C LEU A 62 0.96 -2.35 -10.55
N PRO A 63 0.52 -3.35 -11.34
CA PRO A 63 -0.79 -3.29 -11.97
C PRO A 63 -1.91 -3.41 -10.91
N PRO A 64 -3.14 -2.92 -11.19
CA PRO A 64 -4.26 -3.04 -10.27
C PRO A 64 -4.68 -4.48 -9.99
N GLU A 65 -4.48 -5.40 -10.95
CA GLU A 65 -4.88 -6.79 -10.83
C GLU A 65 -3.89 -7.59 -9.98
N LYS A 66 -4.34 -8.00 -8.80
CA LYS A 66 -3.55 -8.68 -7.78
C LYS A 66 -2.92 -9.98 -8.28
N GLY A 67 -3.66 -10.73 -9.11
CA GLY A 67 -3.15 -11.95 -9.74
C GLY A 67 -1.96 -11.75 -10.68
N LYS A 68 -1.65 -10.52 -11.10
CA LYS A 68 -0.48 -10.19 -11.95
C LYS A 68 0.74 -9.73 -11.14
N TRP A 69 0.64 -9.55 -9.83
CA TRP A 69 1.71 -8.92 -9.06
C TRP A 69 3.01 -9.72 -9.03
N ASP A 70 2.92 -11.04 -8.87
CA ASP A 70 4.11 -11.89 -8.74
C ASP A 70 4.90 -12.00 -10.05
N SER A 71 4.20 -12.20 -11.17
CA SER A 71 4.83 -12.20 -12.50
C SER A 71 5.43 -10.84 -12.81
N HIS A 72 4.68 -9.75 -12.61
CA HIS A 72 5.16 -8.39 -12.85
C HIS A 72 6.41 -8.06 -12.03
N LEU A 73 6.41 -8.42 -10.74
CA LEU A 73 7.57 -8.23 -9.87
C LEU A 73 8.79 -9.00 -10.33
N ARG A 74 8.62 -10.27 -10.70
CA ARG A 74 9.69 -11.11 -11.20
C ARG A 74 10.33 -10.50 -12.44
N ASP A 75 9.50 -10.05 -13.39
CA ASP A 75 9.96 -9.47 -14.65
C ASP A 75 10.71 -8.14 -14.41
N LYS A 76 10.16 -7.24 -13.59
CA LYS A 76 10.82 -5.97 -13.24
C LYS A 76 12.16 -6.18 -12.53
N ARG A 77 12.23 -7.15 -11.61
CA ARG A 77 13.48 -7.49 -10.90
C ARG A 77 14.51 -8.10 -11.85
N ASN A 78 14.09 -8.96 -12.78
CA ASN A 78 14.98 -9.55 -13.78
C ASN A 78 15.53 -8.50 -14.74
N LEU A 79 14.69 -7.56 -15.20
CA LEU A 79 15.12 -6.44 -16.03
C LEU A 79 16.16 -5.58 -15.30
N TYR A 80 15.92 -5.25 -14.02
CA TYR A 80 16.89 -4.51 -13.22
C TYR A 80 18.22 -5.27 -13.08
N LYS A 81 18.18 -6.59 -12.82
CA LYS A 81 19.38 -7.44 -12.77
C LYS A 81 20.17 -7.42 -14.08
N GLN A 82 19.50 -7.52 -15.22
CA GLN A 82 20.16 -7.45 -16.53
C GLN A 82 20.83 -6.10 -16.75
N PHE A 83 20.16 -5.01 -16.35
CA PHE A 83 20.72 -3.67 -16.44
C PHE A 83 22.01 -3.54 -15.61
N ILE A 84 22.00 -3.94 -14.33
CA ILE A 84 23.20 -3.82 -13.49
C ILE A 84 24.35 -4.75 -13.95
N THR A 85 24.05 -5.98 -14.36
CA THR A 85 25.08 -6.93 -14.80
C THR A 85 25.69 -6.55 -16.15
N GLY A 86 24.90 -5.94 -17.04
CA GLY A 86 25.39 -5.46 -18.33
C GLY A 86 26.35 -4.27 -18.24
N HIS A 87 26.28 -3.46 -17.18
CA HIS A 87 27.11 -2.26 -16.98
C HIS A 87 28.34 -2.50 -16.09
N THR A 88 28.58 -3.74 -15.63
CA THR A 88 29.77 -4.10 -14.84
C THR A 88 30.85 -4.77 -15.71
N ARG A 89 30.91 -4.44 -16.99
CA ARG A 89 31.96 -4.85 -17.93
C ARG A 89 32.60 -3.64 -18.58
#